data_AF-A0A3D1ERX4-F1
#
_entry.id   AF-A0A3D1ERX4-F1
#
_cell.length_a   1.000
_cell.length_b   1.000
_cell.length_c   1.000
_cell.angle_alpha   90.00
_cell.angle_beta   90.00
_cell.angle_gamma   90.00
#
_symmetry.space_group_name_H-M   'P 1'
#
loop_
_entity.id
_entity.type
_entity.pdbx_description
1 polymer ?
#
loop_
_entity_poly.entity_id
_entity_poly.type
_entity_poly.pdbx_seq_one_letter_code
_entity_poly.pdbx_strand_id
1 'polypeptide(L)'
;MVGQMTTVDEPDGPLPDRTLSRPLADIARETTIDPRVPALVPGFDAPFFQAGLAGYSDAPMRLMARRHGCPFCVTEALLDRTLISGGKGRTREDPDLLAEQCGTGDLEENRAAGLEDHPIAGQLMGTQPAEMARGAEILLDFGYEVVDLNFAAR
;
A
#
# COMPACT_ATOMS: atom_id res chain seq x y z
N MET A 1 23.82 3.38 -29.03
CA MET A 1 23.59 1.92 -28.94
C MET A 1 22.29 1.76 -28.16
N VAL A 2 21.19 1.54 -28.88
CA VAL A 2 19.83 1.49 -28.29
C VAL A 2 19.65 0.11 -27.67
N GLY A 3 19.55 0.06 -26.34
CA GLY A 3 19.31 -1.19 -25.61
C GLY A 3 17.97 -1.79 -26.01
N GLN A 4 17.97 -3.08 -26.32
CA GLN A 4 16.77 -3.82 -26.66
C GLN A 4 15.79 -3.76 -25.49
N MET A 5 14.58 -3.32 -25.78
CA MET A 5 13.43 -3.40 -24.88
C MET A 5 13.12 -4.88 -24.69
N THR A 6 13.49 -5.44 -23.53
CA THR A 6 13.15 -6.81 -23.15
C THR A 6 11.63 -6.95 -23.17
N THR A 7 11.14 -7.80 -24.06
CA THR A 7 9.75 -8.25 -24.11
C THR A 7 9.36 -8.80 -22.75
N VAL A 8 8.28 -8.29 -22.17
CA VAL A 8 7.64 -8.91 -21.01
C VAL A 8 7.29 -10.34 -21.43
N ASP A 9 7.81 -11.35 -20.75
CA ASP A 9 7.44 -12.75 -21.02
C ASP A 9 5.92 -12.85 -20.92
N GLU A 10 5.25 -13.12 -22.06
CA GLU A 10 3.84 -13.49 -22.02
C GLU A 10 3.71 -14.77 -21.20
N PRO A 11 2.74 -14.85 -20.27
CA PRO A 11 2.58 -16.05 -19.47
C PRO A 11 2.39 -17.27 -20.38
N ASP A 12 3.20 -18.31 -20.17
CA ASP A 12 3.07 -19.57 -20.89
C ASP A 12 1.68 -20.18 -20.61
N GLY A 13 0.80 -20.13 -21.60
CA GLY A 13 -0.50 -20.79 -21.58
C GLY A 13 -1.71 -19.85 -21.49
N PRO A 14 -2.94 -20.41 -21.62
CA PRO A 14 -4.16 -19.63 -21.50
C PRO A 14 -4.24 -19.02 -20.09
N LEU A 15 -4.70 -17.77 -20.01
CA LEU A 15 -5.02 -17.16 -18.73
C LEU A 15 -5.99 -18.08 -17.96
N PRO A 16 -5.82 -18.22 -16.63
CA PRO A 16 -6.74 -19.02 -15.82
C PRO A 16 -8.16 -18.46 -15.96
N ASP A 17 -9.15 -19.36 -15.94
CA ASP A 17 -10.54 -18.97 -15.92
C ASP A 17 -10.80 -18.10 -14.68
N ARG A 18 -11.25 -16.86 -14.91
CA ARG A 18 -11.55 -15.87 -13.87
C ARG A 18 -13.04 -15.81 -13.54
N THR A 19 -13.82 -16.77 -14.02
CA THR A 19 -15.25 -16.85 -13.73
C THR A 19 -15.46 -17.20 -12.26
N LEU A 20 -16.28 -16.41 -11.58
CA LEU A 20 -16.65 -16.70 -10.19
C LEU A 20 -17.49 -17.98 -10.12
N SER A 21 -17.15 -18.87 -9.20
CA SER A 21 -17.89 -20.14 -8.99
C SER A 21 -19.31 -19.95 -8.43
N ARG A 22 -19.61 -18.75 -7.93
CA ARG A 22 -20.91 -18.34 -7.38
C ARG A 22 -21.11 -16.81 -7.49
N PRO A 23 -22.33 -16.29 -7.36
CA PRO A 23 -22.60 -14.85 -7.39
C PRO A 23 -21.76 -14.04 -6.38
N LEU A 24 -21.32 -12.85 -6.78
CA LEU A 24 -20.52 -11.96 -5.93
C LEU A 24 -21.21 -11.63 -4.59
N ALA A 25 -22.53 -11.46 -4.60
CA ALA A 25 -23.31 -11.18 -3.40
C ALA A 25 -23.27 -12.33 -2.38
N ASP A 26 -23.19 -13.58 -2.84
CA ASP A 26 -23.05 -14.75 -1.95
C ASP A 26 -21.64 -14.83 -1.38
N ILE A 27 -20.62 -14.57 -2.19
CA ILE A 27 -19.23 -14.43 -1.71
C ILE A 27 -19.18 -13.37 -0.61
N ALA A 28 -19.70 -12.18 -0.87
CA ALA A 28 -19.65 -11.07 0.09
C ALA A 28 -20.37 -11.39 1.41
N ARG A 29 -21.51 -12.09 1.37
CA ARG A 29 -22.27 -12.45 2.58
C ARG A 29 -21.60 -13.53 3.44
N GLU A 30 -20.89 -14.45 2.80
CA GLU A 30 -20.32 -15.62 3.48
C GLU A 30 -18.84 -15.46 3.83
N THR A 31 -18.13 -14.54 3.17
CA THR A 31 -16.73 -14.30 3.48
C THR A 31 -16.61 -13.75 4.90
N THR A 32 -15.75 -14.39 5.68
CA THR A 32 -15.37 -13.95 7.02
C THR A 32 -13.89 -13.60 7.01
N ILE A 33 -13.56 -12.47 7.61
CA ILE A 33 -12.17 -12.09 7.88
C ILE A 33 -11.69 -12.86 9.11
N ASP A 34 -10.45 -13.36 9.07
CA ASP A 34 -9.83 -13.98 10.24
C ASP A 34 -9.83 -12.98 11.41
N PRO A 35 -10.38 -13.33 12.59
CA PRO A 35 -10.58 -12.37 13.68
C PRO A 35 -9.29 -11.73 14.18
N ARG A 36 -8.12 -12.32 13.89
CA ARG A 36 -6.82 -11.72 14.22
C ARG A 36 -6.53 -10.46 13.41
N VAL A 37 -7.09 -10.33 12.20
CA VAL A 37 -6.88 -9.15 11.33
C VAL A 37 -7.51 -7.90 11.95
N PRO A 38 -8.83 -7.81 12.22
CA PRO A 38 -9.42 -6.63 12.84
C PRO A 38 -8.97 -6.43 14.29
N ALA A 39 -8.46 -7.47 14.96
CA ALA A 39 -7.84 -7.34 16.29
C ALA A 39 -6.49 -6.62 16.24
N LEU A 40 -5.70 -6.80 15.18
CA LEU A 40 -4.41 -6.14 14.97
C LEU A 40 -4.56 -4.80 14.24
N VAL A 41 -5.54 -4.70 13.34
CA VAL A 41 -5.78 -3.55 12.45
C VAL A 41 -7.25 -3.15 12.56
N PRO A 42 -7.62 -2.34 13.57
CA PRO A 42 -9.00 -1.91 13.76
C PRO A 42 -9.56 -1.24 12.51
N GLY A 43 -10.76 -1.66 12.09
CA GLY A 43 -11.42 -1.16 10.86
C GLY A 43 -11.13 -1.98 9.60
N PHE A 44 -10.16 -2.90 9.61
CA PHE A 44 -9.98 -3.86 8.51
C PHE A 44 -10.94 -5.06 8.64
N ASP A 45 -12.22 -4.80 8.40
CA ASP A 45 -13.34 -5.74 8.64
C ASP A 45 -14.00 -6.29 7.36
N ALA A 46 -13.46 -5.98 6.19
CA ALA A 46 -13.96 -6.46 4.90
C ALA A 46 -12.89 -7.23 4.11
N PRO A 47 -13.29 -8.14 3.19
CA PRO A 47 -12.36 -9.00 2.45
C PRO A 47 -11.73 -8.34 1.23
N PHE A 48 -11.55 -7.03 1.27
CA PHE A 48 -10.96 -6.25 0.19
C PHE A 48 -10.17 -5.08 0.76
N PHE A 49 -9.18 -4.65 0.00
CA PHE A 49 -8.32 -3.52 0.32
C PHE A 49 -7.77 -2.93 -0.98
N GLN A 50 -7.29 -1.68 -0.93
CA GLN A 50 -6.57 -1.11 -2.07
C GLN A 50 -5.14 -1.68 -2.11
N ALA A 51 -4.80 -2.36 -3.21
CA ALA A 51 -3.47 -2.91 -3.43
C ALA A 51 -2.40 -1.81 -3.62
N GLY A 52 -1.16 -2.14 -3.31
CA GLY A 52 0.00 -1.30 -3.59
C GLY A 52 0.32 -1.30 -5.08
N LEU A 53 0.37 -0.11 -5.69
CA LEU A 53 0.50 0.11 -7.13
C LEU A 53 1.55 1.19 -7.38
N ALA A 54 2.78 0.81 -7.70
CA ALA A 54 3.86 1.75 -8.00
C ALA A 54 3.45 2.78 -9.07
N GLY A 55 3.63 4.06 -8.74
CA GLY A 55 3.22 5.20 -9.55
C GLY A 55 1.74 5.60 -9.44
N TYR A 56 0.93 4.94 -8.61
CA TYR A 56 -0.51 5.20 -8.50
C TYR A 56 -1.04 5.28 -7.07
N SER A 57 -0.66 4.35 -6.18
CA SER A 57 -1.24 4.24 -4.83
C SER A 57 -0.67 5.27 -3.84
N ASP A 58 -0.60 6.53 -4.28
CA ASP A 58 -0.29 7.70 -3.48
C ASP A 58 -1.45 8.08 -2.54
N ALA A 59 -1.24 9.07 -1.68
CA ALA A 59 -2.23 9.49 -0.70
C ALA A 59 -3.56 9.94 -1.34
N PRO A 60 -3.60 10.78 -2.40
CA PRO A 60 -4.83 11.12 -3.09
C PRO A 60 -5.66 9.90 -3.56
N MET A 61 -5.03 8.89 -4.16
CA MET A 61 -5.75 7.69 -4.58
C MET A 61 -6.34 6.94 -3.37
N ARG A 62 -5.55 6.75 -2.31
CA ARG A 62 -6.01 6.02 -1.11
C ARG A 62 -7.16 6.75 -0.42
N LEU A 63 -7.11 8.06 -0.28
CA LEU A 63 -8.22 8.85 0.26
C LEU A 63 -9.51 8.69 -0.56
N MET A 64 -9.40 8.58 -1.89
CA MET A 64 -10.57 8.29 -2.72
C MET A 64 -11.12 6.89 -2.45
N ALA A 65 -10.27 5.88 -2.32
CA ALA A 65 -10.73 4.54 -1.94
C ALA A 65 -11.40 4.52 -0.56
N ARG A 66 -10.86 5.24 0.43
CA ARG A 66 -11.47 5.43 1.76
C ARG A 66 -12.87 6.00 1.68
N ARG A 67 -13.06 7.07 0.90
CA ARG A 67 -14.37 7.69 0.66
C ARG A 67 -15.39 6.75 0.02
N HIS A 68 -14.92 5.71 -0.67
CA HIS A 68 -15.74 4.65 -1.25
C HIS A 68 -15.85 3.41 -0.36
N GLY A 69 -15.41 3.48 0.90
CA GLY A 69 -15.57 2.41 1.88
C GLY A 69 -14.44 1.38 1.89
N CYS A 70 -13.26 1.71 1.36
CA CYS A 70 -12.10 0.83 1.46
C CYS A 70 -11.59 0.77 2.92
N PRO A 71 -11.56 -0.41 3.55
CA PRO A 71 -11.24 -0.55 4.97
C PRO A 71 -9.72 -0.54 5.24
N PHE A 72 -8.90 -0.74 4.20
CA PHE A 72 -7.45 -0.81 4.31
C PHE A 72 -6.79 -0.46 2.97
N CYS A 73 -5.63 0.20 3.01
CA CYS A 73 -4.87 0.58 1.82
C CYS A 73 -3.39 0.23 1.99
N VAL A 74 -2.73 -0.10 0.89
CA VAL A 74 -1.28 -0.33 0.81
C VAL A 74 -0.64 0.79 -0.03
N THR A 75 0.50 1.32 0.40
CA THR A 75 1.26 2.31 -0.35
C THR A 75 1.88 1.73 -1.63
N GLU A 76 2.49 2.61 -2.41
CA GLU A 76 3.47 2.15 -3.41
C GLU A 76 4.63 1.39 -2.75
N ALA A 77 5.31 0.56 -3.54
CA ALA A 77 6.50 -0.14 -3.08
C ALA A 77 7.63 0.85 -2.78
N LEU A 78 8.14 0.79 -1.55
CA LEU A 78 9.26 1.57 -1.07
C LEU A 78 10.51 0.70 -1.01
N LEU A 79 11.53 1.08 -1.78
CA LEU A 79 12.84 0.43 -1.70
C LEU A 79 13.48 0.74 -0.34
N ASP A 80 13.82 -0.29 0.43
CA ASP A 80 14.44 -0.20 1.76
C ASP A 80 15.63 0.78 1.79
N ARG A 81 16.54 0.67 0.82
CA ARG A 81 17.70 1.56 0.67
C ARG A 81 17.33 3.01 0.45
N THR A 82 16.24 3.28 -0.28
CA THR A 82 15.78 4.66 -0.51
C THR A 82 15.20 5.23 0.78
N LEU A 83 14.48 4.41 1.55
CA LEU A 83 13.94 4.79 2.84
C LEU A 83 15.05 5.07 3.87
N ILE A 84 16.07 4.20 3.93
CA ILE A 84 17.24 4.34 4.82
C ILE A 84 18.12 5.53 4.43
N SER A 85 18.48 5.64 3.15
CA SER A 85 19.42 6.67 2.67
C SER A 85 18.83 8.07 2.70
N GLY A 86 17.50 8.19 2.84
CA GLY A 86 16.79 9.46 2.81
C GLY A 86 16.65 10.03 1.39
N GLY A 87 16.16 11.27 1.32
CA GLY A 87 15.83 11.93 0.05
C GLY A 87 14.38 11.72 -0.38
N LYS A 88 14.08 11.88 -1.67
CA LYS A 88 12.71 12.00 -2.20
C LYS A 88 11.77 10.85 -1.77
N GLY A 89 12.26 9.61 -1.70
CA GLY A 89 11.43 8.46 -1.31
C GLY A 89 11.07 8.43 0.18
N ARG A 90 11.95 8.92 1.07
CA ARG A 90 11.62 9.13 2.49
C ARG A 90 10.68 10.32 2.64
N THR A 91 10.96 11.41 1.94
CA THR A 91 10.15 12.65 1.97
C THR A 91 8.72 12.45 1.50
N ARG A 92 8.47 11.54 0.55
CA ARG A 92 7.12 11.32 0.00
C ARG A 92 6.21 10.52 0.92
N GLU A 93 6.78 9.77 1.86
CA GLU A 93 6.01 8.95 2.82
C GLU A 93 6.14 9.51 4.24
N ASP A 94 6.84 10.64 4.39
CA ASP A 94 6.91 11.39 5.62
C ASP A 94 5.54 12.07 5.82
N PRO A 95 4.81 11.74 6.90
CA PRO A 95 3.45 12.25 7.11
C PRO A 95 3.42 13.78 7.22
N ASP A 96 4.46 14.41 7.77
CA ASP A 96 4.53 15.87 7.89
C ASP A 96 4.69 16.54 6.51
N LEU A 97 5.43 15.91 5.60
CA LEU A 97 5.66 16.44 4.25
C LEU A 97 4.50 16.11 3.30
N LEU A 98 3.80 15.00 3.50
CA LEU A 98 2.51 14.73 2.87
C LEU A 98 1.45 15.77 3.32
N ALA A 99 1.51 16.18 4.59
CA ALA A 99 0.70 17.27 5.14
C ALA A 99 1.02 18.63 4.50
N GLU A 100 2.23 18.85 4.00
CA GLU A 100 2.59 20.07 3.28
C GLU A 100 2.25 20.00 1.78
N GLN A 101 2.44 18.84 1.14
CA GLN A 101 2.30 18.70 -0.32
C GLN A 101 0.86 18.47 -0.78
N CYS A 102 0.01 17.83 0.03
CA CYS A 102 -1.40 17.61 -0.30
C CYS A 102 -2.31 18.79 0.09
N GLY A 103 -1.79 19.78 0.82
CA GLY A 103 -2.57 20.83 1.45
C GLY A 103 -2.44 22.17 0.74
N THR A 104 -3.50 22.63 0.07
CA THR A 104 -3.69 24.06 -0.19
C THR A 104 -4.27 24.76 1.06
N GLY A 105 -3.68 24.56 2.24
CA GLY A 105 -4.26 24.98 3.54
C GLY A 105 -3.40 24.65 4.76
N ASP A 106 -3.87 25.01 5.95
CA ASP A 106 -3.17 24.78 7.23
C ASP A 106 -2.95 23.28 7.48
N LEU A 107 -1.83 22.91 8.14
CA LEU A 107 -1.44 21.52 8.42
C LEU A 107 -2.53 20.72 9.16
N GLU A 108 -3.32 21.37 10.02
CA GLU A 108 -4.46 20.76 10.72
C GLU A 108 -5.65 20.43 9.79
N GLU A 109 -5.74 21.07 8.62
CA GLU A 109 -6.79 20.85 7.62
C GLU A 109 -6.38 19.82 6.54
N ASN A 110 -5.11 19.37 6.54
CA ASN A 110 -4.64 18.41 5.55
C ASN A 110 -5.15 16.99 5.87
N ARG A 111 -6.30 16.65 5.28
CA ARG A 111 -6.91 15.32 5.32
C ARG A 111 -5.98 14.15 4.95
N ALA A 112 -5.01 14.36 4.06
CA ALA A 112 -4.08 13.31 3.65
C ALA A 112 -3.08 12.94 4.73
N ALA A 113 -2.77 13.88 5.64
CA ALA A 113 -2.01 13.63 6.86
C ALA A 113 -2.90 13.38 8.09
N GLY A 114 -4.22 13.56 7.95
CA GLY A 114 -5.18 13.18 8.96
C GLY A 114 -5.32 11.66 9.08
N LEU A 115 -5.88 11.20 10.21
CA LEU A 115 -6.27 9.80 10.45
C LEU A 115 -7.18 9.19 9.36
N GLU A 116 -7.62 9.96 8.36
CA GLU A 116 -8.49 9.49 7.26
C GLU A 116 -7.80 8.46 6.35
N ASP A 117 -6.47 8.47 6.22
CA ASP A 117 -5.76 7.47 5.40
C ASP A 117 -5.42 6.17 6.17
N HIS A 118 -5.61 6.18 7.49
CA HIS A 118 -5.39 5.03 8.37
C HIS A 118 -6.62 4.10 8.42
N PRO A 119 -6.44 2.79 8.69
CA PRO A 119 -5.16 2.09 8.89
C PRO A 119 -4.44 1.75 7.57
N ILE A 120 -3.13 1.94 7.49
CA ILE A 120 -2.34 1.83 6.24
C ILE A 120 -1.17 0.85 6.35
N ALA A 121 -0.87 0.17 5.24
CA ALA A 121 0.35 -0.62 5.07
C ALA A 121 1.41 0.14 4.27
N GLY A 122 2.63 0.17 4.80
CA GLY A 122 3.82 0.57 4.06
C GLY A 122 4.43 -0.66 3.40
N GLN A 123 4.46 -0.69 2.05
CA GLN A 123 5.02 -1.82 1.31
C GLN A 123 6.53 -1.65 1.15
N LEU A 124 7.30 -2.56 1.74
CA LEU A 124 8.75 -2.62 1.58
C LEU A 124 9.16 -3.60 0.48
N MET A 125 10.17 -3.19 -0.27
CA MET A 125 10.87 -4.03 -1.23
C MET A 125 12.37 -3.98 -0.93
N GLY A 126 13.00 -5.16 -0.86
CA GLY A 126 14.39 -5.30 -0.49
C GLY A 126 14.86 -6.74 -0.61
N THR A 127 16.17 -6.94 -0.48
CA THR A 127 16.78 -8.29 -0.51
C THR A 127 17.66 -8.59 0.70
N GLN A 128 18.01 -7.57 1.48
CA GLN A 128 18.87 -7.71 2.65
C GLN A 128 18.02 -7.63 3.92
N PRO A 129 17.88 -8.71 4.71
CA PRO A 129 17.00 -8.72 5.88
C PRO A 129 17.25 -7.60 6.88
N ALA A 130 18.51 -7.22 7.10
CA ALA A 130 18.87 -6.13 8.00
C ALA A 130 18.47 -4.74 7.47
N GLU A 131 18.57 -4.53 6.15
CA GLU A 131 18.11 -3.28 5.51
C GLU A 131 16.58 -3.21 5.56
N MET A 132 15.89 -4.29 5.24
CA MET A 132 14.42 -4.37 5.33
C MET A 132 13.91 -4.14 6.77
N ALA A 133 14.57 -4.72 7.77
CA ALA A 133 14.23 -4.49 9.17
C ALA A 133 14.37 -3.00 9.56
N ARG A 134 15.45 -2.34 9.11
CA ARG A 134 15.64 -0.91 9.34
C ARG A 134 14.61 -0.06 8.60
N GLY A 135 14.20 -0.47 7.39
CA GLY A 135 13.11 0.16 6.66
C GLY A 135 11.77 0.04 7.41
N ALA A 136 11.49 -1.13 8.00
CA ALA A 136 10.29 -1.36 8.79
C ALA A 136 10.22 -0.47 10.04
N GLU A 137 11.35 -0.27 10.73
CA GLU A 137 11.44 0.68 11.86
C GLU A 137 11.06 2.10 11.43
N ILE A 138 11.49 2.55 10.24
CA ILE A 138 11.14 3.89 9.74
C ILE A 138 9.64 4.01 9.45
N LEU A 139 9.01 2.96 8.91
CA LEU A 139 7.56 2.96 8.68
C LEU A 139 6.77 3.00 10.00
N LEU A 140 7.24 2.30 11.03
CA LEU A 140 6.64 2.37 12.35
C LEU A 140 6.77 3.79 12.94
N ASP A 141 7.94 4.43 12.79
CA ASP A 141 8.17 5.81 13.22
C ASP A 141 7.25 6.80 12.48
N PHE A 142 6.86 6.49 11.23
CA PHE A 142 5.90 7.26 10.43
C PHE A 142 4.43 6.94 10.75
N GLY A 143 4.17 6.01 11.68
CA GLY A 143 2.82 5.70 12.14
C GLY A 143 2.06 4.68 11.31
N TYR A 144 2.73 3.92 10.44
CA TYR A 144 2.09 2.84 9.69
C TYR A 144 1.73 1.66 10.60
N GLU A 145 0.50 1.14 10.50
CA GLU A 145 0.05 0.00 11.31
C GLU A 145 0.56 -1.35 10.79
N VAL A 146 0.87 -1.44 9.50
CA VAL A 146 1.27 -2.69 8.85
C VAL A 146 2.51 -2.49 7.99
N VAL A 147 3.42 -3.45 8.06
CA VAL A 147 4.54 -3.59 7.13
C VAL A 147 4.22 -4.71 6.15
N ASP A 148 4.05 -4.36 4.88
CA ASP A 148 3.83 -5.32 3.79
C ASP A 148 5.14 -5.60 3.05
N LEU A 149 5.36 -6.84 2.61
CA LEU A 149 6.59 -7.24 1.92
C LEU A 149 6.30 -7.60 0.47
N ASN A 150 6.89 -6.86 -0.47
CA ASN A 150 6.77 -7.14 -1.88
C ASN A 150 7.78 -8.23 -2.31
N PHE A 151 7.27 -9.41 -2.66
CA PHE A 151 8.04 -10.54 -3.21
C PHE A 151 7.83 -10.77 -4.72
N ALA A 152 7.11 -9.88 -5.40
CA ALA A 152 6.62 -10.11 -6.76
C ALA A 152 7.25 -9.19 -7.82
N ALA A 153 7.68 -8.00 -7.43
CA ALA A 153 8.33 -7.06 -8.33
C ALA A 153 9.73 -7.55 -8.75
N ARG A 154 10.04 -7.41 -10.04
CA ARG A 154 11.38 -7.69 -10.62
C ARG A 154 12.14 -6.41 -10.89
#